data_AF-A0A485KGW8-F1
#
_entry.id   AF-A0A485KGW8-F1
#
_cell.length_a   1.000
_cell.length_b   1.000
_cell.length_c   1.000
_cell.angle_alpha   90.00
_cell.angle_beta   90.00
_cell.angle_gamma   90.00
#
_symmetry.space_group_name_H-M   'P 1'
#
loop_
_entity.id
_entity.type
_entity.pdbx_description
1 polymer ?
#
loop_
_entity_poly.entity_id
_entity_poly.type
_entity_poly.pdbx_seq_one_letter_code
_entity_poly.pdbx_strand_id
1 'polypeptide(L)'
;MRFCFIISFLRWAWLPLLLLGSSHSSLYAFGDSYWSAYAFQIVLYVLLGITGGLFSTVTMGLAPRLVPQEDREAAAALMVMFLFLGLSSGSTLGWGMGNNHWFGL
;
A
#
# COMPACT_ATOMS: atom_id res chain seq x y z
N MET A 1 11.76 16.21 -3.28
CA MET A 1 10.96 15.55 -4.34
C MET A 1 11.52 14.18 -4.77
N ARG A 2 12.82 14.01 -5.04
CA ARG A 2 13.42 12.70 -5.43
C ARG A 2 13.13 11.56 -4.43
N PHE A 3 13.19 11.82 -3.13
CA PHE A 3 12.94 10.82 -2.08
C PHE A 3 11.49 10.31 -2.05
N CYS A 4 10.50 11.19 -2.20
CA CYS A 4 9.08 10.81 -2.26
C CYS A 4 8.78 9.95 -3.49
N PHE A 5 9.43 10.26 -4.62
CA PHE A 5 9.29 9.47 -5.85
C PHE A 5 9.84 8.05 -5.68
N ILE A 6 11.02 7.92 -5.05
CA ILE A 6 11.65 6.62 -4.76
C ILE A 6 10.79 5.79 -3.82
N ILE A 7 10.24 6.39 -2.76
CA ILE A 7 9.33 5.70 -1.82
C ILE A 7 8.03 5.26 -2.51
N SER A 8 7.49 6.07 -3.43
CA SER A 8 6.31 5.68 -4.22
C SER A 8 6.58 4.49 -5.15
N PHE A 9 7.75 4.41 -5.79
CA PHE A 9 8.14 3.24 -6.57
C PHE A 9 8.40 2.01 -5.69
N LEU A 10 9.01 2.19 -4.52
CA LEU A 10 9.23 1.12 -3.55
C LEU A 10 7.90 0.51 -3.06
N ARG A 11 6.81 1.30 -3.08
CA ARG A 11 5.46 0.82 -2.74
C ARG A 11 4.91 -0.19 -3.75
N TRP A 12 5.27 -0.08 -5.02
CA TRP A 12 4.91 -1.08 -6.03
C TRP A 12 5.63 -2.41 -5.84
N ALA A 13 6.77 -2.43 -5.16
CA ALA A 13 7.47 -3.67 -4.83
C ALA A 13 6.73 -4.54 -3.80
N TRP A 14 5.83 -3.97 -2.99
CA TRP A 14 5.02 -4.73 -2.02
C TRP A 14 4.01 -5.66 -2.71
N LEU A 15 3.53 -5.30 -3.89
CA LEU A 15 2.54 -6.06 -4.64
C LEU A 15 3.08 -7.44 -5.09
N PRO A 16 4.22 -7.55 -5.82
CA PRO A 16 4.80 -8.84 -6.17
C PRO A 16 5.31 -9.60 -4.94
N LEU A 17 5.80 -8.89 -3.91
CA LEU A 17 6.34 -9.52 -2.70
C LEU A 17 5.26 -10.22 -1.87
N LEU A 18 4.04 -9.65 -1.82
CA LEU A 18 2.88 -10.30 -1.22
C LEU A 18 2.35 -11.46 -2.06
N LEU A 19 2.38 -11.34 -3.39
CA LEU A 19 1.97 -12.42 -4.30
C LEU A 19 2.91 -13.64 -4.25
N LEU A 20 4.20 -13.43 -3.95
CA LEU A 20 5.20 -14.50 -3.75
C LEU A 20 4.95 -15.37 -2.50
N GLY A 21 4.30 -14.81 -1.48
CA GLY A 21 3.96 -15.52 -0.24
C GLY A 21 2.59 -16.22 -0.26
N SER A 22 1.72 -15.86 -1.21
CA SER A 22 0.36 -16.39 -1.31
C SER A 22 0.34 -17.75 -2.02
N SER A 23 -0.17 -18.78 -1.34
CA SER A 23 -0.31 -20.15 -1.86
C SER A 23 -1.31 -20.29 -3.02
N HIS A 24 -2.11 -19.25 -3.29
CA HIS A 24 -3.09 -19.22 -4.39
C HIS A 24 -2.58 -18.55 -5.67
N SER A 25 -1.32 -18.08 -5.71
CA SER A 25 -0.79 -17.33 -6.86
C SER A 25 0.28 -18.12 -7.62
N SER A 26 0.34 -17.95 -8.94
CA SER A 26 1.31 -18.67 -9.81
C SER A 26 2.79 -18.35 -9.53
N LEU A 27 3.06 -17.35 -8.67
CA LEU A 27 4.38 -16.88 -8.26
C LEU A 27 4.83 -17.42 -6.90
N TYR A 28 4.14 -18.42 -6.34
CA TYR A 28 4.49 -19.01 -5.06
C TYR A 28 5.87 -19.68 -5.09
N ALA A 29 6.83 -19.11 -4.35
CA ALA A 29 8.22 -19.58 -4.31
C ALA A 29 8.50 -20.58 -3.18
N PHE A 30 7.54 -20.82 -2.28
CA PHE A 30 7.76 -21.51 -1.00
C PHE A 30 7.28 -22.98 -0.96
N GLY A 31 7.23 -23.73 -2.07
CA GLY A 31 7.05 -25.20 -2.08
C GLY A 31 6.14 -25.83 -0.99
N ASP A 32 6.50 -26.99 -0.44
CA ASP A 32 5.70 -27.69 0.59
C ASP A 32 5.88 -27.15 2.03
N SER A 33 6.67 -26.09 2.23
CA SER A 33 6.96 -25.56 3.58
C SER A 33 5.96 -24.46 3.96
N TYR A 34 4.75 -24.88 4.33
CA TYR A 34 3.66 -24.00 4.77
C TYR A 34 4.07 -23.04 5.89
N TRP A 35 4.89 -23.49 6.84
CA TRP A 35 5.30 -22.68 7.99
C TRP A 35 6.14 -21.46 7.60
N SER A 36 7.00 -21.61 6.59
CA SER A 36 7.87 -20.52 6.11
C SER A 36 7.09 -19.45 5.34
N ALA A 37 6.09 -19.86 4.56
CA ALA A 37 5.20 -18.96 3.83
C ALA A 37 4.36 -18.10 4.80
N TYR A 38 3.77 -18.71 5.84
CA TYR A 38 3.01 -17.96 6.85
C TYR A 38 3.88 -16.97 7.61
N ALA A 39 5.09 -17.38 8.04
CA ALA A 39 6.02 -16.48 8.73
C ALA A 39 6.42 -15.30 7.85
N PHE A 40 6.73 -15.53 6.57
CA PHE A 40 7.07 -14.49 5.60
C PHE A 40 5.90 -13.51 5.41
N GLN A 41 4.68 -14.02 5.24
CA GLN A 41 3.49 -13.19 5.02
C GLN A 41 3.10 -12.37 6.25
N ILE A 42 3.24 -12.91 7.46
CA ILE A 42 3.03 -12.16 8.71
C ILE A 42 4.02 -11.00 8.82
N VAL A 43 5.31 -11.25 8.56
CA VAL A 43 6.34 -10.20 8.61
C VAL A 43 6.04 -9.11 7.58
N LEU A 44 5.63 -9.48 6.37
CA LEU A 44 5.23 -8.52 5.34
C LEU A 44 4.01 -7.70 5.75
N TYR A 45 2.97 -8.31 6.32
CA TYR A 45 1.80 -7.56 6.80
C TYR A 45 2.14 -6.60 7.94
N VAL A 46 3.02 -6.98 8.86
CA VAL A 46 3.49 -6.09 9.94
C VAL A 46 4.22 -4.90 9.35
N LEU A 47 5.16 -5.12 8.44
CA LEU A 47 5.91 -4.04 7.80
C LEU A 47 5.02 -3.16 6.92
N LEU A 48 4.05 -3.74 6.20
CA LEU A 48 3.08 -2.99 5.41
C LEU A 48 2.11 -2.19 6.29
N GLY A 49 1.71 -2.71 7.44
CA GLY A 49 0.90 -2.00 8.42
C GLY A 49 1.66 -0.81 9.02
N ILE A 50 2.94 -1.00 9.38
CA ILE A 50 3.80 0.06 9.90
C ILE A 50 4.03 1.14 8.83
N THR A 51 4.50 0.75 7.64
CA THR A 51 4.83 1.72 6.57
C THR A 51 3.59 2.35 5.93
N GLY A 52 2.47 1.62 5.85
CA GLY A 52 1.22 2.13 5.32
C GLY A 52 0.45 2.99 6.32
N GLY A 53 0.26 2.49 7.53
CA GLY A 53 -0.52 3.15 8.58
C GLY A 53 0.20 4.36 9.18
N LEU A 54 1.38 4.15 9.79
CA LEU A 54 2.09 5.24 10.49
C LEU A 54 2.48 6.36 9.53
N PHE A 55 2.99 6.03 8.34
CA PHE A 55 3.42 7.04 7.38
C PHE A 55 2.24 7.85 6.85
N SER A 56 1.07 7.22 6.65
CA SER A 56 -0.16 7.92 6.28
C SER A 56 -0.63 8.87 7.38
N THR A 57 -0.66 8.42 8.65
CA THR A 57 -1.08 9.25 9.78
C THR A 57 -0.14 10.45 9.99
N VAL A 58 1.17 10.22 9.93
CA VAL A 58 2.17 11.29 10.06
C VAL A 58 2.06 12.30 8.92
N THR A 59 1.85 11.82 7.69
CA THR A 59 1.65 12.71 6.53
C THR A 59 0.39 13.55 6.71
N MET A 60 -0.74 12.95 7.10
CA MET A 60 -2.01 13.65 7.33
C MET A 60 -1.92 14.70 8.45
N GLY A 61 -1.16 14.43 9.50
CA GLY A 61 -0.98 15.36 10.62
C GLY A 61 -0.04 16.52 10.34
N LEU A 62 1.00 16.31 9.52
CA LEU A 62 2.03 17.31 9.26
C LEU A 62 1.76 18.16 8.01
N ALA A 63 1.14 17.60 6.96
CA ALA A 63 0.98 18.30 5.70
C ALA A 63 0.09 19.55 5.75
N PRO A 64 -1.01 19.63 6.53
CA PRO A 64 -1.78 20.87 6.69
C PRO A 64 -1.00 21.96 7.42
N ARG A 65 0.12 21.63 8.09
CA ARG A 65 0.99 22.62 8.73
C ARG A 65 2.03 23.23 7.79
N LEU A 66 2.16 22.71 6.58
CA LEU A 66 3.07 23.24 5.57
C LEU A 66 2.52 24.48 4.85
N VAL A 67 1.22 24.76 5.01
CA VAL A 67 0.53 25.93 4.44
C VAL A 67 0.22 27.01 5.48
N PRO A 68 0.08 28.27 5.04
CA PRO A 68 -0.39 29.37 5.88
C PRO A 68 -1.69 29.04 6.62
N GLN A 69 -1.88 29.69 7.77
CA GLN A 69 -2.97 29.37 8.69
C GLN A 69 -4.36 29.57 8.08
N GLU A 70 -4.48 30.50 7.13
CA GLU A 70 -5.70 30.82 6.37
C GLU A 70 -6.15 29.68 5.43
N ASP A 71 -5.22 28.88 4.92
CA ASP A 71 -5.49 27.86 3.90
C ASP A 71 -5.48 26.41 4.44
N ARG A 72 -5.26 26.22 5.75
CA ARG A 72 -5.08 24.87 6.32
C ARG A 72 -6.30 23.99 6.17
N GLU A 73 -7.50 24.57 6.25
CA GLU A 73 -8.74 23.82 6.15
C GLU A 73 -8.94 23.29 4.71
N ALA A 74 -8.66 24.12 3.71
CA ALA A 74 -8.67 23.72 2.30
C ALA A 74 -7.61 22.66 2.01
N ALA A 75 -6.39 22.81 2.55
CA ALA A 75 -5.33 21.82 2.38
C ALA A 75 -5.68 20.47 3.03
N ALA A 76 -6.26 20.48 4.24
CA ALA A 76 -6.72 19.27 4.90
C ALA A 76 -7.84 18.57 4.10
N ALA A 77 -8.79 19.34 3.55
CA ALA A 77 -9.84 18.79 2.69
C ALA A 77 -9.28 18.11 1.43
N LEU A 78 -8.31 18.74 0.76
CA LEU A 78 -7.63 18.15 -0.41
C LEU A 78 -6.92 16.85 -0.04
N MET A 79 -6.26 16.78 1.12
CA MET A 79 -5.61 15.56 1.56
C MET A 79 -6.57 14.39 1.75
N VAL A 80 -7.73 14.63 2.39
CA VAL A 80 -8.76 13.60 2.57
C VAL A 80 -9.32 13.15 1.23
N MET A 81 -9.55 14.09 0.30
CA MET A 81 -9.99 13.77 -1.06
C MET A 81 -8.99 12.84 -1.77
N PHE A 82 -7.69 13.15 -1.75
CA PHE A 82 -6.67 12.29 -2.37
C PHE A 82 -6.53 10.94 -1.69
N LEU A 83 -6.71 10.87 -0.36
CA LEU A 83 -6.73 9.60 0.36
C LEU A 83 -7.89 8.71 -0.09
N PHE A 84 -9.10 9.26 -0.15
CA PHE A 84 -10.29 8.53 -0.62
C PHE A 84 -10.16 8.10 -2.08
N LEU A 85 -9.62 8.95 -2.94
CA LEU A 85 -9.35 8.63 -4.34
C LEU A 85 -8.33 7.48 -4.47
N GLY A 86 -7.29 7.48 -3.62
CA GLY A 86 -6.32 6.38 -3.55
C GLY A 86 -6.97 5.06 -3.10
N LEU A 87 -7.86 5.10 -2.11
CA LEU A 87 -8.57 3.91 -1.63
C LEU A 87 -9.57 3.38 -2.66
N SER A 88 -10.32 4.25 -3.35
CA SER A 88 -11.31 3.84 -4.36
C SER A 88 -10.66 3.30 -5.63
N SER A 89 -9.58 3.95 -6.10
CA SER A 89 -8.79 3.43 -7.22
C SER A 89 -8.10 2.11 -6.84
N GLY A 90 -7.54 2.02 -5.63
CA GLY A 90 -6.94 0.80 -5.12
C GLY A 90 -7.91 -0.38 -5.03
N SER A 91 -9.14 -0.17 -4.55
CA SER A 91 -10.15 -1.22 -4.48
C SER A 91 -10.67 -1.63 -5.86
N THR A 92 -10.82 -0.69 -6.78
CA THR A 92 -11.23 -0.95 -8.17
C THR A 92 -10.16 -1.75 -8.92
N LEU A 93 -8.88 -1.38 -8.77
CA LEU A 93 -7.76 -2.13 -9.33
C LEU A 93 -7.61 -3.51 -8.69
N GLY A 94 -7.80 -3.62 -7.37
CA GLY A 94 -7.79 -4.89 -6.65
C GLY A 94 -8.87 -5.85 -7.16
N TRP A 95 -10.10 -5.35 -7.31
CA TRP A 95 -11.19 -6.11 -7.91
C TRP A 95 -10.89 -6.48 -9.36
N GLY A 96 -10.36 -5.54 -10.17
CA GLY A 96 -10.01 -5.79 -11.57
C GLY A 96 -8.93 -6.87 -11.73
N MET A 97 -7.93 -6.91 -10.84
CA MET A 97 -6.91 -7.97 -10.82
C MET A 97 -7.52 -9.33 -10.47
N GLY A 98 -8.42 -9.39 -9.49
CA GLY A 98 -9.12 -10.63 -9.12
C GLY A 98 -10.10 -11.13 -10.20
N ASN A 99 -10.90 -10.25 -10.80
CA ASN A 99 -11.92 -10.62 -11.78
C ASN A 99 -11.34 -11.08 -13.13
N ASN A 100 -10.16 -10.60 -13.50
CA ASN A 100 -9.48 -11.00 -14.74
C ASN A 100 -8.51 -12.19 -14.55
N HIS A 101 -8.49 -12.81 -13.35
CA HIS A 101 -7.49 -13.79 -12.92
C HIS A 101 -6.03 -13.39 -13.22
N TRP A 102 -5.74 -12.09 -13.18
CA TRP A 102 -4.38 -11.60 -13.36
C TRP A 102 -3.54 -12.15 -12.20
N PHE A 103 -2.44 -12.87 -12.52
CA PHE A 103 -1.57 -13.61 -11.59
C PHE A 103 -2.09 -14.95 -11.05
N GLY A 104 -3.17 -15.51 -11.63
CA GLY A 104 -3.67 -16.86 -11.30
C GLY A 104 -4.50 -16.93 -10.01
N LEU A 105 -5.01 -15.78 -9.56
CA LEU A 105 -6.01 -15.64 -8.49
C LEU A 105 -7.43 -15.79 -9.02
#